data_AF-A0A0D2AYH1-F1
#
_entry.id   AF-A0A0D2AYH1-F1
#
_cell.length_a   1.000
_cell.length_b   1.000
_cell.length_c   1.000
_cell.angle_alpha   90.00
_cell.angle_beta   90.00
_cell.angle_gamma   90.00
#
_symmetry.space_group_name_H-M   'P 1'
#
loop_
_entity.id
_entity.type
_entity.pdbx_description
1 polymer ?
#
loop_
_entity_poly.entity_id
_entity_poly.type
_entity_poly.pdbx_seq_one_letter_code
_entity_poly.pdbx_strand_id
1 'polypeptide(L)'
;MGQQQSKSSDGTRTPLKSGSSSNLPDTLQQYPSISKSDTRESSSRSIRSSIRSKIKSSGDDKANDSPRASGSTLAGSEGPNNDKADASSIASGRSGSSRVPREKITNNPLVESPVSPNDDDEAPSPGASTPARPPSPTQSKSVGKGHKSVDRAQRTGEVGAVSEEAPHQAHVHSSTQKAGDSILVKRENQINPRAPETKASLRAKLAELPGASPGGGMGMSEVNDMDLDDMISRLLDAGYTTKVTKAVCLKNAEITAICTAVREVLLSQPALLELTAPVKIVGDIHGQYNDLIRLFEMCGFPPNANYLFLGDYVDRGKQSLETILLLFCYKLKYPENFFILRGNHECANVTRVYGFYDECKRRCNIKIWKTFIDTFNCLPIAAIVADKIFCVHGGLSPSLSHMDDIRQIARPTDVPDYGLLNDLLWSDPADMDQDWESNERGVSYCFGKKVIVDFLARHDFDLVCRAHMVVEDGYEFFNDRLLVTVFSAPNYCGEFDNWGAVMSVSSNLLCSFELLKPLDSSALKSHIKKGRNARQNMLNSPPAQVSAQSF
;
A
#
# COMPACT_ATOMS: atom_id res chain seq x y z
N MET A 1 74.96 -1.73 -18.67
CA MET A 1 76.19 -0.92 -18.49
C MET A 1 75.81 0.54 -18.70
N GLY A 2 76.38 1.48 -17.92
CA GLY A 2 75.93 2.89 -17.90
C GLY A 2 74.63 3.08 -17.09
N GLN A 3 74.38 4.12 -16.28
CA GLN A 3 75.11 5.37 -15.95
C GLN A 3 75.38 6.31 -17.17
N GLN A 4 75.22 7.64 -17.09
CA GLN A 4 74.81 8.54 -16.00
C GLN A 4 74.32 9.91 -16.53
N GLN A 5 73.77 10.77 -15.64
CA GLN A 5 73.92 12.25 -15.49
C GLN A 5 74.46 13.12 -16.66
N SER A 6 74.13 14.40 -16.88
CA SER A 6 73.44 15.50 -16.13
C SER A 6 73.05 16.63 -17.16
N LYS A 7 72.61 17.89 -16.89
CA LYS A 7 73.02 18.92 -15.91
C LYS A 7 72.12 20.19 -15.98
N SER A 8 72.18 21.01 -14.91
CA SER A 8 72.03 22.50 -14.73
C SER A 8 71.67 23.42 -15.93
N SER A 9 71.13 24.64 -15.80
CA SER A 9 71.19 25.68 -14.72
C SER A 9 70.03 26.69 -14.88
N ASP A 10 69.27 27.09 -13.85
CA ASP A 10 69.53 28.15 -12.84
C ASP A 10 69.13 29.59 -13.27
N GLY A 11 68.67 30.43 -12.33
CA GLY A 11 68.19 31.80 -12.57
C GLY A 11 67.29 32.38 -11.47
N THR A 12 67.87 32.91 -10.38
CA THR A 12 67.14 33.46 -9.22
C THR A 12 67.07 34.99 -9.19
N ARG A 13 65.97 35.56 -8.66
CA ARG A 13 65.95 36.86 -7.96
C ARG A 13 64.71 37.08 -7.08
N THR A 14 64.90 37.79 -5.98
CA THR A 14 63.96 38.04 -4.85
C THR A 14 64.35 39.39 -4.19
N PRO A 15 63.76 39.83 -3.06
CA PRO A 15 62.34 40.01 -2.69
C PRO A 15 62.05 41.45 -2.17
N LEU A 16 60.85 41.72 -1.63
CA LEU A 16 60.62 42.81 -0.65
C LEU A 16 59.64 42.35 0.46
N LYS A 17 59.65 43.01 1.63
CA LYS A 17 58.96 42.57 2.87
C LYS A 17 58.36 43.71 3.70
N SER A 18 57.17 43.45 4.25
CA SER A 18 56.65 43.87 5.59
C SER A 18 55.39 43.02 5.84
N GLY A 19 55.24 42.25 6.91
CA GLY A 19 55.09 42.69 8.31
C GLY A 19 53.59 42.85 8.62
N SER A 20 52.97 42.25 9.64
CA SER A 20 53.47 41.53 10.83
C SER A 20 52.61 40.29 11.20
N SER A 21 52.92 39.66 12.35
CA SER A 21 52.49 38.32 12.78
C SER A 21 51.14 38.23 13.51
N SER A 22 50.43 37.12 13.30
CA SER A 22 49.74 36.37 14.36
C SER A 22 49.86 34.86 14.09
N ASN A 23 49.86 34.03 15.14
CA ASN A 23 50.01 32.57 15.05
C ASN A 23 48.70 31.88 15.45
N LEU A 24 48.23 30.93 14.65
CA LEU A 24 47.53 29.69 15.03
C LEU A 24 47.43 28.79 13.76
N PRO A 25 47.58 27.46 13.83
CA PRO A 25 47.74 26.62 12.63
C PRO A 25 46.42 26.04 12.09
N ASP A 26 46.24 26.13 10.77
CA ASP A 26 45.31 25.29 10.02
C ASP A 26 45.82 23.85 9.88
N THR A 27 44.95 22.86 10.09
CA THR A 27 45.17 21.47 9.64
C THR A 27 43.90 20.85 9.05
N LEU A 28 43.25 21.55 8.11
CA LEU A 28 42.28 20.94 7.20
C LEU A 28 43.02 20.13 6.13
N GLN A 29 43.30 18.86 6.40
CA GLN A 29 43.80 17.93 5.38
C GLN A 29 42.66 17.44 4.47
N GLN A 30 42.93 17.46 3.17
CA GLN A 30 41.98 17.09 2.12
C GLN A 30 41.76 15.57 2.11
N TYR A 31 40.51 15.13 1.95
CA TYR A 31 40.18 13.77 1.53
C TYR A 31 39.80 13.75 0.03
N PRO A 32 40.08 12.66 -0.69
CA PRO A 32 40.14 12.67 -2.16
C PRO A 32 38.76 12.65 -2.84
N SER A 33 38.63 13.41 -3.92
CA SER A 33 37.49 13.35 -4.84
C SER A 33 37.47 12.02 -5.60
N ILE A 34 36.39 11.24 -5.48
CA ILE A 34 36.21 9.98 -6.20
C ILE A 34 35.95 10.23 -7.70
N SER A 35 36.48 9.34 -8.54
CA SER A 35 36.53 9.46 -10.01
C SER A 35 35.15 9.43 -10.69
N LYS A 36 34.98 10.24 -11.73
CA LYS A 36 33.89 10.10 -12.71
C LYS A 36 34.22 9.01 -13.73
N SER A 37 34.11 7.75 -13.34
CA SER A 37 34.34 6.60 -14.23
C SER A 37 33.63 5.34 -13.76
N ASP A 38 32.32 5.22 -14.07
CA ASP A 38 31.68 4.02 -14.66
C ASP A 38 30.15 4.11 -14.56
N THR A 39 29.51 4.65 -15.60
CA THR A 39 28.08 4.55 -15.97
C THR A 39 27.81 5.39 -17.23
N ARG A 40 28.55 5.13 -18.32
CA ARG A 40 28.49 5.94 -19.56
C ARG A 40 27.86 5.21 -20.75
N GLU A 41 26.86 4.37 -20.51
CA GLU A 41 25.99 3.83 -21.56
C GLU A 41 24.60 3.55 -20.98
N SER A 42 23.67 4.50 -21.18
CA SER A 42 22.21 4.37 -20.96
C SER A 42 21.47 5.67 -21.35
N SER A 43 22.11 6.83 -21.18
CA SER A 43 21.54 8.16 -21.41
C SER A 43 21.43 8.59 -22.90
N SER A 44 20.85 7.75 -23.75
CA SER A 44 20.40 8.18 -25.09
C SER A 44 19.35 7.26 -25.74
N ARG A 45 18.06 7.44 -25.41
CA ARG A 45 16.88 7.08 -26.25
C ARG A 45 15.54 7.58 -25.69
N SER A 46 15.40 8.90 -25.56
CA SER A 46 14.07 9.50 -25.34
C SER A 46 13.14 9.21 -26.53
N ILE A 47 11.87 8.97 -26.23
CA ILE A 47 10.88 8.40 -27.16
C ILE A 47 10.53 9.39 -28.29
N ARG A 48 10.37 8.88 -29.52
CA ARG A 48 9.66 9.57 -30.62
C ARG A 48 8.70 8.64 -31.35
N SER A 49 7.41 8.88 -31.14
CA SER A 49 6.30 8.73 -32.10
C SER A 49 6.30 7.48 -33.02
N SER A 50 5.55 6.44 -32.64
CA SER A 50 5.32 5.24 -33.47
C SER A 50 3.84 5.03 -33.80
N ILE A 51 3.24 5.94 -34.60
CA ILE A 51 1.97 5.68 -35.30
C ILE A 51 2.26 5.54 -36.80
N ARG A 52 2.28 4.30 -37.31
CA ARG A 52 1.85 4.04 -38.69
C ARG A 52 1.35 2.61 -38.88
N SER A 53 0.23 2.50 -39.59
CA SER A 53 -0.49 1.26 -39.87
C SER A 53 0.20 0.37 -40.91
N LYS A 54 0.01 -0.95 -40.78
CA LYS A 54 0.08 -1.94 -41.88
C LYS A 54 -0.56 -3.27 -41.47
N ILE A 55 -1.87 -3.40 -41.71
CA ILE A 55 -2.51 -4.71 -41.90
C ILE A 55 -2.66 -4.89 -43.42
N LYS A 56 -2.25 -6.04 -43.96
CA LYS A 56 -2.60 -6.49 -45.31
C LYS A 56 -3.71 -7.54 -45.20
N SER A 57 -4.64 -7.51 -46.15
CA SER A 57 -5.69 -8.51 -46.32
C SER A 57 -5.28 -9.57 -47.37
N SER A 58 -6.19 -10.48 -47.73
CA SER A 58 -6.06 -11.70 -48.55
C SER A 58 -5.34 -12.87 -47.86
N GLY A 59 -5.78 -14.12 -48.02
CA GLY A 59 -6.99 -14.60 -48.70
C GLY A 59 -7.24 -16.11 -48.47
N ASP A 60 -8.39 -16.61 -48.89
CA ASP A 60 -8.84 -18.00 -48.66
C ASP A 60 -8.01 -19.07 -49.39
N ASP A 61 -7.91 -20.28 -48.83
CA ASP A 61 -8.37 -21.45 -49.60
C ASP A 61 -8.81 -22.73 -48.81
N LYS A 62 -10.03 -23.14 -49.11
CA LYS A 62 -10.68 -24.48 -49.15
C LYS A 62 -10.09 -25.74 -48.45
N ALA A 63 -10.89 -26.24 -47.50
CA ALA A 63 -11.72 -27.47 -47.61
C ALA A 63 -11.23 -28.91 -47.25
N ASN A 64 -12.19 -29.60 -46.60
CA ASN A 64 -12.60 -31.02 -46.70
C ASN A 64 -12.00 -32.16 -45.83
N ASP A 65 -12.91 -33.12 -45.59
CA ASP A 65 -12.81 -34.53 -45.17
C ASP A 65 -12.14 -34.97 -43.86
N SER A 66 -12.99 -35.48 -42.95
CA SER A 66 -12.75 -36.74 -42.25
C SER A 66 -13.31 -37.89 -43.11
N PRO A 67 -12.76 -39.13 -43.07
CA PRO A 67 -13.32 -40.10 -42.11
C PRO A 67 -12.42 -41.28 -41.66
N ARG A 68 -12.92 -42.01 -40.64
CA ARG A 68 -12.81 -43.48 -40.42
C ARG A 68 -11.43 -44.20 -40.38
N ALA A 69 -11.03 -44.51 -39.14
CA ALA A 69 -11.10 -45.84 -38.50
C ALA A 69 -10.22 -47.05 -38.93
N SER A 70 -10.01 -47.93 -37.93
CA SER A 70 -9.64 -49.37 -37.99
C SER A 70 -8.17 -49.77 -38.13
N GLY A 71 -7.70 -50.73 -37.30
CA GLY A 71 -6.51 -51.55 -37.64
C GLY A 71 -5.61 -52.04 -36.50
N SER A 72 -6.02 -53.11 -35.81
CA SER A 72 -5.24 -54.06 -34.99
C SER A 72 -3.71 -54.22 -35.20
N THR A 73 -2.96 -54.39 -34.09
CA THR A 73 -1.94 -55.47 -33.77
C THR A 73 -1.15 -55.09 -32.49
N LEU A 74 -0.26 -55.90 -31.89
CA LEU A 74 -0.42 -57.25 -31.27
C LEU A 74 0.78 -57.56 -30.30
N ALA A 75 0.66 -58.61 -29.47
CA ALA A 75 1.69 -59.23 -28.60
C ALA A 75 2.20 -58.42 -27.37
N GLY A 76 2.58 -59.04 -26.23
CA GLY A 76 2.43 -60.46 -25.82
C GLY A 76 3.19 -60.81 -24.51
N SER A 77 2.79 -61.91 -23.84
CA SER A 77 3.38 -62.51 -22.60
C SER A 77 3.26 -61.69 -21.28
N GLU A 78 3.15 -62.26 -20.07
CA GLU A 78 2.67 -63.59 -19.62
C GLU A 78 2.16 -63.50 -18.15
N GLY A 79 1.52 -64.57 -17.62
CA GLY A 79 0.88 -64.60 -16.28
C GLY A 79 1.75 -65.17 -15.14
N PRO A 80 1.19 -65.74 -14.03
CA PRO A 80 -0.23 -66.10 -13.84
C PRO A 80 -0.85 -65.91 -12.41
N ASN A 81 -2.17 -66.17 -12.33
CA ASN A 81 -2.99 -66.65 -11.19
C ASN A 81 -3.11 -65.86 -9.87
N ASN A 82 -4.34 -65.45 -9.52
CA ASN A 82 -5.19 -66.28 -8.64
C ASN A 82 -6.69 -65.89 -8.72
N ASP A 83 -7.60 -66.87 -8.70
CA ASP A 83 -9.05 -66.69 -8.88
C ASP A 83 -9.86 -66.90 -7.59
N LYS A 84 -10.98 -66.17 -7.46
CA LYS A 84 -12.32 -66.75 -7.21
C LYS A 84 -13.45 -65.71 -7.33
N ALA A 85 -14.66 -66.17 -7.61
CA ALA A 85 -15.85 -65.36 -7.88
C ALA A 85 -17.12 -65.99 -7.28
N ASP A 86 -18.18 -65.18 -7.15
CA ASP A 86 -19.61 -65.51 -7.29
C ASP A 86 -20.44 -64.21 -7.06
N ALA A 87 -21.65 -63.93 -7.54
CA ALA A 87 -22.46 -64.30 -8.73
C ALA A 87 -23.96 -64.39 -8.34
N SER A 88 -24.81 -63.46 -8.82
CA SER A 88 -26.28 -63.65 -9.02
C SER A 88 -26.96 -62.39 -9.59
N SER A 89 -28.07 -62.54 -10.34
CA SER A 89 -28.68 -61.45 -11.12
C SER A 89 -30.09 -61.76 -11.68
N ILE A 90 -31.05 -60.82 -11.57
CA ILE A 90 -32.38 -60.77 -12.25
C ILE A 90 -32.70 -59.24 -12.41
N ALA A 91 -32.85 -58.61 -13.59
CA ALA A 91 -33.88 -58.67 -14.66
C ALA A 91 -35.28 -58.10 -14.22
N SER A 92 -36.08 -57.35 -15.01
CA SER A 92 -36.02 -56.84 -16.40
C SER A 92 -37.07 -55.70 -16.65
N GLY A 93 -37.06 -55.02 -17.82
CA GLY A 93 -38.21 -54.25 -18.35
C GLY A 93 -37.87 -53.03 -19.25
N ARG A 94 -38.54 -52.84 -20.40
CA ARG A 94 -38.33 -51.70 -21.34
C ARG A 94 -39.62 -51.27 -22.08
N SER A 95 -39.91 -49.96 -22.13
CA SER A 95 -40.55 -49.19 -23.24
C SER A 95 -40.93 -47.76 -22.75
N GLY A 96 -41.04 -46.70 -23.56
CA GLY A 96 -40.66 -46.48 -24.97
C GLY A 96 -41.22 -45.15 -25.53
N SER A 97 -40.36 -44.28 -26.08
CA SER A 97 -40.58 -43.03 -26.87
C SER A 97 -42.02 -42.52 -27.14
N SER A 98 -42.45 -41.30 -26.78
CA SER A 98 -41.98 -39.92 -27.09
C SER A 98 -42.48 -39.30 -28.42
N ARG A 99 -43.17 -38.13 -28.37
CA ARG A 99 -43.14 -37.01 -29.37
C ARG A 99 -43.87 -35.75 -28.86
N VAL A 100 -43.79 -34.64 -29.61
CA VAL A 100 -44.03 -33.24 -29.15
C VAL A 100 -44.94 -32.45 -30.16
N PRO A 101 -45.18 -31.10 -30.15
CA PRO A 101 -46.51 -30.51 -29.87
C PRO A 101 -47.12 -29.59 -30.97
N ARG A 102 -48.29 -28.95 -30.70
CA ARG A 102 -48.56 -27.47 -30.78
C ARG A 102 -49.91 -27.00 -31.40
N GLU A 103 -50.64 -26.13 -30.67
CA GLU A 103 -51.72 -25.17 -31.12
C GLU A 103 -53.05 -25.75 -31.71
N LYS A 104 -54.23 -25.07 -31.74
CA LYS A 104 -54.66 -23.67 -31.42
C LYS A 104 -56.20 -23.55 -31.16
N ILE A 105 -56.64 -22.42 -30.56
CA ILE A 105 -58.01 -21.79 -30.69
C ILE A 105 -59.16 -22.53 -29.91
N THR A 106 -60.32 -21.97 -29.47
CA THR A 106 -61.11 -20.71 -29.72
C THR A 106 -61.95 -20.24 -28.49
N ASN A 107 -62.65 -19.09 -28.63
CA ASN A 107 -63.92 -18.63 -27.97
C ASN A 107 -63.93 -17.88 -26.61
N ASN A 108 -64.98 -17.04 -26.46
CA ASN A 108 -65.24 -15.94 -25.49
C ASN A 108 -66.76 -15.99 -25.08
N PRO A 109 -67.43 -15.08 -24.30
CA PRO A 109 -67.28 -13.60 -24.21
C PRO A 109 -67.56 -12.90 -22.83
N LEU A 110 -67.60 -11.54 -22.85
CA LEU A 110 -68.11 -10.58 -21.82
C LEU A 110 -67.22 -10.37 -20.56
N VAL A 111 -66.94 -9.16 -20.02
CA VAL A 111 -67.23 -7.73 -20.34
C VAL A 111 -66.31 -6.84 -19.42
N GLU A 112 -66.05 -5.51 -19.50
CA GLU A 112 -66.51 -4.38 -20.35
C GLU A 112 -65.42 -3.30 -20.63
N SER A 113 -65.40 -2.14 -19.93
CA SER A 113 -64.68 -0.86 -20.24
C SER A 113 -64.74 0.12 -19.02
N PRO A 114 -64.23 1.39 -19.02
CA PRO A 114 -63.61 2.24 -20.08
C PRO A 114 -62.26 2.94 -19.71
N VAL A 115 -61.28 3.11 -20.64
CA VAL A 115 -60.95 4.28 -21.53
C VAL A 115 -60.02 5.37 -20.93
N SER A 116 -58.76 5.40 -21.43
CA SER A 116 -58.04 6.44 -22.25
C SER A 116 -58.30 7.97 -22.05
N PRO A 117 -57.44 8.92 -22.51
CA PRO A 117 -56.46 8.79 -23.62
C PRO A 117 -55.06 9.42 -23.43
N ASN A 118 -54.31 9.44 -24.55
CA ASN A 118 -52.94 9.94 -24.74
C ASN A 118 -52.93 11.45 -25.08
N ASP A 119 -51.73 12.01 -25.31
CA ASP A 119 -51.36 12.61 -26.60
C ASP A 119 -49.81 12.56 -26.78
N ASP A 120 -49.36 12.53 -28.04
CA ASP A 120 -47.95 12.55 -28.49
C ASP A 120 -47.69 13.86 -29.29
N ASP A 121 -46.43 14.37 -29.37
CA ASP A 121 -45.72 14.62 -30.66
C ASP A 121 -44.31 15.30 -30.54
N GLU A 122 -43.64 15.41 -31.71
CA GLU A 122 -42.60 16.38 -32.13
C GLU A 122 -41.08 16.09 -31.93
N ALA A 123 -40.28 16.59 -32.89
CA ALA A 123 -38.84 16.36 -33.16
C ALA A 123 -38.31 17.39 -34.22
N PRO A 124 -37.07 17.37 -34.74
CA PRO A 124 -35.73 17.09 -34.18
C PRO A 124 -34.60 18.12 -34.56
N SER A 125 -33.37 17.92 -34.04
CA SER A 125 -32.04 18.38 -34.58
C SER A 125 -31.60 19.85 -34.29
N PRO A 126 -30.32 20.27 -34.53
CA PRO A 126 -29.10 19.51 -34.86
C PRO A 126 -27.81 19.86 -34.07
N GLY A 127 -26.88 18.90 -33.97
CA GLY A 127 -25.45 19.08 -34.35
C GLY A 127 -24.45 19.88 -33.47
N ALA A 128 -23.61 19.16 -32.73
CA ALA A 128 -22.21 19.53 -32.46
C ALA A 128 -21.35 18.26 -32.25
N SER A 129 -20.14 18.20 -32.81
CA SER A 129 -19.27 17.01 -32.77
C SER A 129 -18.09 17.17 -31.81
N THR A 130 -17.88 16.17 -30.94
CA THR A 130 -16.70 16.08 -30.07
C THR A 130 -15.79 14.92 -30.49
N PRO A 131 -14.45 15.06 -30.41
CA PRO A 131 -13.51 13.98 -30.71
C PRO A 131 -13.51 12.90 -29.59
N ALA A 132 -13.21 11.66 -29.96
CA ALA A 132 -13.32 10.51 -29.07
C ALA A 132 -12.17 10.39 -28.06
N ARG A 133 -12.47 9.86 -26.86
CA ARG A 133 -11.48 9.48 -25.84
C ARG A 133 -10.94 8.05 -26.06
N PRO A 134 -9.68 7.75 -25.66
CA PRO A 134 -9.18 6.38 -25.49
C PRO A 134 -9.88 5.66 -24.30
N PRO A 135 -9.78 4.32 -24.19
CA PRO A 135 -10.73 3.51 -23.42
C PRO A 135 -10.32 3.21 -21.96
N SER A 136 -11.32 2.83 -21.15
CA SER A 136 -11.16 2.27 -19.79
C SER A 136 -11.96 0.96 -19.64
N PRO A 137 -11.48 -0.06 -18.91
CA PRO A 137 -12.14 -1.36 -18.83
C PRO A 137 -13.27 -1.45 -17.77
N THR A 138 -14.48 -1.14 -18.22
CA THR A 138 -15.77 -1.79 -17.84
C THR A 138 -16.14 -2.07 -16.37
N GLN A 139 -17.28 -1.52 -15.94
CA GLN A 139 -18.29 -2.27 -15.16
C GLN A 139 -19.63 -2.35 -15.91
N SER A 140 -20.49 -3.29 -15.53
CA SER A 140 -21.67 -3.72 -16.28
C SER A 140 -23.01 -3.15 -15.77
N LYS A 141 -24.03 -3.14 -16.65
CA LYS A 141 -25.32 -2.47 -16.43
C LYS A 141 -26.23 -3.23 -15.46
N SER A 142 -26.79 -2.56 -14.44
CA SER A 142 -28.19 -2.77 -13.99
C SER A 142 -28.63 -1.76 -12.91
N VAL A 143 -29.96 -1.67 -12.70
CA VAL A 143 -30.70 -0.89 -11.67
C VAL A 143 -30.65 0.64 -11.84
N GLY A 144 -31.83 1.26 -11.96
CA GLY A 144 -31.97 2.71 -12.18
C GLY A 144 -32.89 3.43 -11.16
N LYS A 145 -33.16 4.70 -11.44
CA LYS A 145 -34.15 5.60 -10.79
C LYS A 145 -33.87 6.01 -9.32
N GLY A 146 -32.84 6.86 -9.15
CA GLY A 146 -33.00 8.30 -8.90
C GLY A 146 -33.78 8.82 -7.67
N HIS A 147 -33.21 9.83 -7.00
CA HIS A 147 -33.89 10.72 -6.05
C HIS A 147 -33.59 12.20 -6.37
N LYS A 148 -34.31 13.12 -5.70
CA LYS A 148 -34.56 14.51 -6.18
C LYS A 148 -33.58 15.57 -5.64
N SER A 149 -33.68 16.76 -6.23
CA SER A 149 -32.81 17.93 -6.09
C SER A 149 -32.84 18.63 -4.72
N VAL A 150 -31.92 19.60 -4.57
CA VAL A 150 -31.51 20.30 -3.33
C VAL A 150 -32.61 21.24 -2.77
N ASP A 151 -33.64 21.56 -3.56
CA ASP A 151 -34.66 22.62 -3.33
C ASP A 151 -35.59 22.41 -2.11
N ARG A 152 -35.36 21.35 -1.33
CA ARG A 152 -36.05 21.07 -0.07
C ARG A 152 -35.31 21.59 1.17
N ALA A 153 -33.99 21.72 1.11
CA ALA A 153 -33.17 22.14 2.27
C ALA A 153 -33.36 23.63 2.62
N GLN A 154 -33.59 24.50 1.64
CA GLN A 154 -33.78 25.94 1.85
C GLN A 154 -35.15 26.34 2.44
N ARG A 155 -36.03 25.38 2.79
CA ARG A 155 -37.39 25.67 3.31
C ARG A 155 -37.58 25.37 4.79
N THR A 156 -36.55 24.91 5.51
CA THR A 156 -36.67 24.50 6.93
C THR A 156 -36.00 25.44 7.93
N GLY A 157 -35.32 26.51 7.48
CA GLY A 157 -34.92 27.64 8.33
C GLY A 157 -33.73 27.43 9.27
N GLU A 158 -33.08 26.26 9.27
CA GLU A 158 -31.93 25.96 10.14
C GLU A 158 -30.57 26.27 9.46
N VAL A 159 -30.31 27.57 9.21
CA VAL A 159 -28.96 28.10 9.03
C VAL A 159 -28.85 29.47 9.74
N GLY A 160 -27.88 29.60 10.65
CA GLY A 160 -27.57 30.87 11.30
C GLY A 160 -26.94 31.87 10.31
N ALA A 161 -27.16 33.16 10.54
CA ALA A 161 -26.67 34.21 9.63
C ALA A 161 -25.14 34.24 9.57
N VAL A 162 -24.59 34.25 8.35
CA VAL A 162 -23.17 34.51 8.08
C VAL A 162 -23.02 36.02 7.87
N SER A 163 -22.00 36.64 8.50
CA SER A 163 -21.78 38.08 8.41
C SER A 163 -20.85 38.40 7.23
N GLU A 164 -21.32 39.23 6.30
CA GLU A 164 -20.49 39.77 5.21
C GLU A 164 -19.84 41.10 5.62
N GLU A 165 -18.63 41.04 6.18
CA GLU A 165 -17.78 42.22 6.34
C GLU A 165 -16.29 41.82 6.31
N ALA A 166 -15.46 42.60 5.61
CA ALA A 166 -14.04 42.25 5.37
C ALA A 166 -13.10 42.85 6.43
N PRO A 167 -12.18 42.07 7.03
CA PRO A 167 -11.32 42.56 8.12
C PRO A 167 -10.18 43.47 7.62
N HIS A 168 -10.44 44.77 7.55
CA HIS A 168 -9.41 45.79 7.35
C HIS A 168 -8.69 46.16 8.66
N GLN A 169 -7.57 45.49 8.99
CA GLN A 169 -6.40 46.12 9.63
C GLN A 169 -5.19 45.19 9.69
N ALA A 170 -4.01 45.72 9.31
CA ALA A 170 -2.74 45.00 9.41
C ALA A 170 -2.03 45.36 10.73
N HIS A 171 -1.89 44.40 11.64
CA HIS A 171 -1.08 44.58 12.85
C HIS A 171 0.41 44.39 12.55
N VAL A 172 1.17 45.49 12.56
CA VAL A 172 2.64 45.46 12.49
C VAL A 172 3.18 45.03 13.86
N HIS A 173 3.79 43.85 13.93
CA HIS A 173 4.60 43.43 15.07
C HIS A 173 6.10 43.50 14.74
N SER A 174 6.86 44.09 15.65
CA SER A 174 8.27 44.45 15.47
C SER A 174 9.21 43.24 15.54
N SER A 175 10.11 43.14 14.56
CA SER A 175 11.23 42.21 14.54
C SER A 175 12.29 42.56 15.60
N THR A 176 12.14 42.05 16.83
CA THR A 176 13.22 42.01 17.84
C THR A 176 12.94 41.04 18.99
N GLN A 177 12.87 39.74 18.71
CA GLN A 177 13.03 38.69 19.72
C GLN A 177 14.24 37.83 19.38
N LYS A 178 15.10 37.58 20.37
CA LYS A 178 16.20 36.60 20.26
C LYS A 178 15.60 35.20 20.36
N ALA A 179 16.21 34.23 19.69
CA ALA A 179 15.87 32.82 19.88
C ALA A 179 15.99 32.44 21.36
N GLY A 180 14.96 31.81 21.90
CA GLY A 180 14.95 31.26 23.26
C GLY A 180 15.61 29.88 23.31
N ASP A 181 16.06 29.48 24.50
CA ASP A 181 16.71 28.18 24.71
C ASP A 181 15.77 27.00 24.41
N SER A 182 16.36 25.85 24.05
CA SER A 182 15.66 24.64 23.62
C SER A 182 14.56 24.17 24.59
N ILE A 183 13.43 23.75 24.01
CA ILE A 183 12.25 23.25 24.73
C ILE A 183 12.50 21.95 25.54
N LEU A 184 13.67 21.32 25.35
CA LEU A 184 14.10 20.11 26.07
C LEU A 184 14.61 20.39 27.50
N VAL A 185 14.75 21.65 27.92
CA VAL A 185 15.17 22.00 29.29
C VAL A 185 14.01 21.83 30.27
N LYS A 186 14.03 20.72 31.03
CA LYS A 186 13.05 20.42 32.08
C LYS A 186 13.05 21.53 33.16
N ARG A 187 12.01 22.37 33.16
CA ARG A 187 11.73 23.36 34.21
C ARG A 187 10.74 22.81 35.22
N GLU A 188 10.96 23.09 36.50
CA GLU A 188 10.00 22.78 37.56
C GLU A 188 8.92 23.87 37.59
N ASN A 189 7.68 23.50 37.94
CA ASN A 189 6.48 24.35 37.97
C ASN A 189 5.96 24.89 36.62
N GLN A 190 6.12 24.14 35.52
CA GLN A 190 5.23 24.25 34.35
C GLN A 190 4.58 22.91 33.98
N ILE A 191 3.36 22.97 33.41
CA ILE A 191 2.64 21.80 32.91
C ILE A 191 3.24 21.42 31.55
N ASN A 192 4.23 20.53 31.57
CA ASN A 192 4.85 20.02 30.37
C ASN A 192 3.91 19.05 29.62
N PRO A 193 4.01 18.94 28.28
CA PRO A 193 3.42 17.84 27.53
C PRO A 193 3.80 16.48 28.14
N ARG A 194 2.84 15.56 28.13
CA ARG A 194 2.89 14.30 28.89
C ARG A 194 4.02 13.40 28.39
N ALA A 195 4.94 13.03 29.29
CA ALA A 195 5.97 12.05 28.99
C ALA A 195 5.35 10.68 28.61
N PRO A 196 5.96 9.89 27.72
CA PRO A 196 5.42 8.61 27.27
C PRO A 196 5.30 7.62 28.44
N GLU A 197 4.07 7.18 28.70
CA GLU A 197 3.77 6.21 29.76
C GLU A 197 4.06 4.78 29.23
N THR A 198 4.75 3.95 30.03
CA THR A 198 5.21 2.63 29.57
C THR A 198 4.07 1.61 29.38
N LYS A 199 4.33 0.52 28.63
CA LYS A 199 3.37 -0.59 28.32
C LYS A 199 2.62 -1.14 29.55
N ALA A 200 3.19 -1.01 30.76
CA ALA A 200 2.53 -1.41 32.01
C ALA A 200 1.47 -0.41 32.52
N SER A 201 1.66 0.90 32.31
CA SER A 201 0.73 1.94 32.76
C SER A 201 -0.58 1.94 31.96
N LEU A 202 -0.50 1.61 30.66
CA LEU A 202 -1.68 1.40 29.81
C LEU A 202 -2.54 0.23 30.30
N ARG A 203 -1.93 -0.94 30.56
CA ARG A 203 -2.63 -2.11 31.15
C ARG A 203 -3.29 -1.76 32.49
N ALA A 204 -2.58 -1.05 33.38
CA ALA A 204 -3.14 -0.64 34.67
C ALA A 204 -4.41 0.22 34.53
N LYS A 205 -4.44 1.17 33.59
CA LYS A 205 -5.60 2.05 33.36
C LYS A 205 -6.78 1.36 32.69
N LEU A 206 -6.55 0.33 31.86
CA LEU A 206 -7.64 -0.46 31.30
C LEU A 206 -8.44 -1.20 32.39
N ALA A 207 -7.79 -1.58 33.49
CA ALA A 207 -8.42 -2.32 34.59
C ALA A 207 -9.32 -1.45 35.51
N GLU A 208 -9.24 -0.12 35.45
CA GLU A 208 -9.91 0.79 36.39
C GLU A 208 -11.19 1.46 35.83
N LEU A 209 -11.61 1.16 34.59
CA LEU A 209 -12.77 1.79 33.95
C LEU A 209 -14.12 1.19 34.42
N PRO A 210 -15.00 1.97 35.09
CA PRO A 210 -16.26 1.44 35.62
C PRO A 210 -17.40 1.54 34.59
N GLY A 211 -17.90 0.40 34.08
CA GLY A 211 -18.95 0.45 33.05
C GLY A 211 -19.53 -0.87 32.52
N ALA A 212 -19.77 -1.88 33.36
CA ALA A 212 -20.37 -3.15 32.91
C ALA A 212 -21.54 -3.62 33.81
N SER A 213 -22.77 -3.41 33.33
CA SER A 213 -23.97 -3.99 33.95
C SER A 213 -24.06 -5.51 33.69
N PRO A 214 -24.46 -6.34 34.66
CA PRO A 214 -24.44 -7.80 34.52
C PRO A 214 -25.60 -8.29 33.64
N GLY A 215 -25.32 -8.62 32.38
CA GLY A 215 -26.35 -9.11 31.45
C GLY A 215 -25.84 -9.70 30.13
N GLY A 216 -25.42 -10.97 30.14
CA GLY A 216 -25.43 -11.81 28.92
C GLY A 216 -24.42 -11.47 27.82
N GLY A 217 -23.16 -11.20 28.15
CA GLY A 217 -22.08 -11.08 27.17
C GLY A 217 -20.79 -11.76 27.66
N MET A 218 -20.00 -12.35 26.77
CA MET A 218 -18.64 -12.78 27.11
C MET A 218 -17.80 -11.54 27.40
N GLY A 219 -17.22 -11.48 28.60
CA GLY A 219 -16.45 -10.32 29.07
C GLY A 219 -15.28 -10.02 28.14
N MET A 220 -15.10 -8.74 27.80
CA MET A 220 -14.03 -8.25 26.94
C MET A 220 -12.72 -8.14 27.74
N SER A 221 -12.12 -9.29 28.06
CA SER A 221 -10.78 -9.35 28.63
C SER A 221 -9.71 -9.09 27.55
N GLU A 222 -8.58 -8.53 27.97
CA GLU A 222 -7.47 -8.13 27.10
C GLU A 222 -6.97 -9.28 26.20
N VAL A 223 -6.47 -8.94 25.00
CA VAL A 223 -5.65 -9.86 24.20
C VAL A 223 -4.33 -10.06 24.95
N ASN A 224 -4.12 -11.24 25.53
CA ASN A 224 -2.90 -11.52 26.27
C ASN A 224 -1.70 -11.60 25.31
N ASP A 225 -0.48 -11.32 25.80
CA ASP A 225 0.76 -11.48 25.01
C ASP A 225 0.86 -12.92 24.42
N MET A 226 0.35 -13.93 25.15
CA MET A 226 0.28 -15.32 24.71
C MET A 226 -0.75 -15.58 23.59
N ASP A 227 -1.91 -14.90 23.63
CA ASP A 227 -2.93 -15.03 22.58
C ASP A 227 -2.44 -14.37 21.28
N LEU A 228 -1.73 -13.26 21.40
CA LEU A 228 -1.15 -12.54 20.26
C LEU A 228 -0.09 -13.38 19.54
N ASP A 229 0.75 -14.11 20.29
CA ASP A 229 1.79 -14.98 19.70
C ASP A 229 1.22 -16.22 19.00
N ASP A 230 0.14 -16.81 19.52
CA ASP A 230 -0.62 -17.84 18.80
C ASP A 230 -1.25 -17.28 17.51
N MET A 231 -1.85 -16.09 17.56
CA MET A 231 -2.43 -15.45 16.37
C MET A 231 -1.36 -15.12 15.31
N ILE A 232 -0.17 -14.65 15.71
CA ILE A 232 0.98 -14.46 14.81
C ILE A 232 1.44 -15.80 14.23
N SER A 233 1.56 -16.86 15.03
CA SER A 233 1.93 -18.17 14.47
C SER A 233 0.89 -18.66 13.46
N ARG A 234 -0.40 -18.62 13.79
CA ARG A 234 -1.49 -19.02 12.87
C ARG A 234 -1.51 -18.22 11.58
N LEU A 235 -1.15 -16.94 11.62
CA LEU A 235 -0.99 -16.10 10.42
C LEU A 235 0.24 -16.51 9.61
N LEU A 236 1.40 -16.71 10.24
CA LEU A 236 2.62 -17.18 9.56
C LEU A 236 2.42 -18.58 8.96
N ASP A 237 1.79 -19.51 9.69
CA ASP A 237 1.43 -20.86 9.22
C ASP A 237 0.48 -20.78 8.01
N ALA A 238 -0.45 -19.82 8.00
CA ALA A 238 -1.31 -19.51 6.85
C ALA A 238 -0.55 -18.89 5.66
N GLY A 239 0.57 -18.19 5.89
CA GLY A 239 1.46 -17.66 4.85
C GLY A 239 2.40 -18.73 4.27
N TYR A 240 2.81 -19.68 5.10
CA TYR A 240 3.60 -20.84 4.69
C TYR A 240 2.76 -21.95 4.03
N THR A 241 1.45 -21.74 3.81
CA THR A 241 0.61 -22.56 2.91
C THR A 241 0.20 -21.80 1.66
N THR A 242 0.53 -22.36 0.51
CA THR A 242 0.25 -21.78 -0.83
C THR A 242 -1.21 -21.93 -1.28
N LYS A 243 -2.13 -22.15 -0.33
CA LYS A 243 -3.56 -22.40 -0.54
C LYS A 243 -4.38 -21.33 0.19
N VAL A 244 -5.01 -20.45 -0.58
CA VAL A 244 -6.00 -19.50 -0.04
C VAL A 244 -7.23 -20.28 0.47
N THR A 245 -7.46 -20.27 1.78
CA THR A 245 -8.58 -20.97 2.42
C THR A 245 -9.87 -20.14 2.39
N LYS A 246 -11.03 -20.82 2.35
CA LYS A 246 -12.34 -20.13 2.37
C LYS A 246 -12.53 -19.33 3.67
N ALA A 247 -12.18 -19.92 4.80
CA ALA A 247 -12.06 -19.22 6.08
C ALA A 247 -10.67 -18.55 6.22
N VAL A 248 -10.58 -17.57 7.10
CA VAL A 248 -9.31 -17.03 7.63
C VAL A 248 -8.81 -17.95 8.74
N CYS A 249 -7.51 -17.94 9.06
CA CYS A 249 -6.94 -18.68 10.21
C CYS A 249 -7.34 -18.10 11.58
N LEU A 250 -7.93 -16.90 11.62
CA LEU A 250 -8.46 -16.24 12.81
C LEU A 250 -10.00 -16.17 12.78
N LYS A 251 -10.61 -16.24 13.96
CA LYS A 251 -12.06 -16.13 14.16
C LYS A 251 -12.50 -14.68 14.07
N ASN A 252 -13.76 -14.42 13.70
CA ASN A 252 -14.33 -13.06 13.65
C ASN A 252 -14.18 -12.29 15.00
N ALA A 253 -14.24 -12.98 16.14
CA ALA A 253 -14.02 -12.38 17.45
C ALA A 253 -12.54 -11.96 17.68
N GLU A 254 -11.59 -12.81 17.28
CA GLU A 254 -10.14 -12.52 17.33
C GLU A 254 -9.79 -11.33 16.43
N ILE A 255 -10.33 -11.31 15.20
CA ILE A 255 -10.22 -10.18 14.27
C ILE A 255 -10.77 -8.88 14.88
N THR A 256 -11.94 -8.95 15.53
CA THR A 256 -12.54 -7.77 16.19
C THR A 256 -11.63 -7.26 17.32
N ALA A 257 -11.10 -8.16 18.15
CA ALA A 257 -10.22 -7.81 19.27
C ALA A 257 -8.89 -7.19 18.81
N ILE A 258 -8.27 -7.75 17.74
CA ILE A 258 -7.07 -7.17 17.12
C ILE A 258 -7.36 -5.74 16.65
N CYS A 259 -8.42 -5.53 15.87
CA CYS A 259 -8.78 -4.21 15.36
C CYS A 259 -9.07 -3.20 16.49
N THR A 260 -9.84 -3.59 17.52
CA THR A 260 -10.08 -2.74 18.69
C THR A 260 -8.77 -2.37 19.40
N ALA A 261 -7.89 -3.33 19.69
CA ALA A 261 -6.62 -3.04 20.36
C ALA A 261 -5.68 -2.17 19.50
N VAL A 262 -5.63 -2.40 18.19
CA VAL A 262 -4.80 -1.60 17.26
C VAL A 262 -5.26 -0.16 17.22
N ARG A 263 -6.57 0.10 17.20
CA ARG A 263 -7.11 1.48 17.23
C ARG A 263 -6.59 2.30 18.40
N GLU A 264 -6.57 1.74 19.61
CA GLU A 264 -6.09 2.45 20.79
C GLU A 264 -4.57 2.74 20.71
N VAL A 265 -3.78 1.83 20.13
CA VAL A 265 -2.35 2.07 19.84
C VAL A 265 -2.18 3.17 18.78
N LEU A 266 -2.93 3.11 17.68
CA LEU A 266 -2.83 4.10 16.60
C LEU A 266 -3.29 5.49 17.03
N LEU A 267 -4.31 5.59 17.89
CA LEU A 267 -4.79 6.86 18.44
C LEU A 267 -3.90 7.42 19.55
N SER A 268 -3.13 6.59 20.27
CA SER A 268 -2.16 7.05 21.26
C SER A 268 -0.86 7.59 20.65
N GLN A 269 -0.49 7.12 19.45
CA GLN A 269 0.61 7.67 18.66
C GLN A 269 0.14 8.85 17.76
N PRO A 270 1.02 9.82 17.42
CA PRO A 270 0.64 11.03 16.68
C PRO A 270 0.23 10.76 15.22
N ALA A 271 -0.44 11.74 14.59
CA ALA A 271 -0.86 11.66 13.18
C ALA A 271 0.31 11.80 12.19
N LEU A 272 1.37 12.49 12.62
CA LEU A 272 2.69 12.54 12.01
C LEU A 272 3.65 11.82 12.95
N LEU A 273 4.22 10.70 12.51
CA LEU A 273 5.18 9.92 13.31
C LEU A 273 6.59 10.55 13.22
N GLU A 274 7.37 10.46 14.28
CA GLU A 274 8.77 10.94 14.32
C GLU A 274 9.64 9.76 14.75
N LEU A 275 10.48 9.27 13.84
CA LEU A 275 11.11 7.94 13.90
C LEU A 275 12.64 8.03 13.76
N THR A 276 13.37 7.16 14.45
CA THR A 276 14.84 7.08 14.36
C THR A 276 15.32 5.98 13.42
N ALA A 277 16.51 6.16 12.85
CA ALA A 277 17.19 5.13 12.05
C ALA A 277 17.98 4.15 12.96
N PRO A 278 18.05 2.84 12.63
CA PRO A 278 17.73 2.26 11.34
C PRO A 278 16.24 1.87 11.20
N VAL A 279 15.71 1.94 9.98
CA VAL A 279 14.34 1.54 9.64
C VAL A 279 14.26 1.05 8.19
N LYS A 280 13.42 0.06 7.94
CA LYS A 280 13.09 -0.44 6.60
C LYS A 280 11.75 0.13 6.16
N ILE A 281 11.75 0.87 5.06
CA ILE A 281 10.57 1.53 4.51
C ILE A 281 9.98 0.68 3.38
N VAL A 282 8.69 0.39 3.49
CA VAL A 282 7.95 -0.56 2.64
C VAL A 282 6.76 0.16 2.01
N GLY A 283 6.59 0.03 0.70
CA GLY A 283 5.45 0.56 -0.04
C GLY A 283 4.27 -0.41 -0.10
N ASP A 284 3.45 -0.24 -1.13
CA ASP A 284 2.21 -0.97 -1.38
C ASP A 284 2.38 -2.50 -1.32
N ILE A 285 1.43 -3.20 -0.69
CA ILE A 285 1.43 -4.68 -0.57
C ILE A 285 0.16 -5.31 -1.18
N HIS A 286 -0.97 -4.60 -1.20
CA HIS A 286 -2.21 -4.97 -1.90
C HIS A 286 -2.60 -6.45 -1.78
N GLY A 287 -2.67 -6.97 -0.56
CA GLY A 287 -3.07 -8.36 -0.30
C GLY A 287 -2.19 -9.46 -0.92
N GLN A 288 -0.96 -9.15 -1.37
CA GLN A 288 0.04 -10.12 -1.83
C GLN A 288 0.76 -10.79 -0.66
N TYR A 289 0.00 -11.50 0.17
CA TYR A 289 0.47 -12.02 1.46
C TYR A 289 1.72 -12.91 1.39
N ASN A 290 1.82 -13.76 0.37
CA ASN A 290 3.00 -14.61 0.17
C ASN A 290 4.27 -13.79 -0.11
N ASP A 291 4.14 -12.63 -0.75
CA ASP A 291 5.24 -11.72 -1.04
C ASP A 291 5.60 -10.87 0.19
N LEU A 292 4.64 -10.56 1.07
CA LEU A 292 4.91 -10.02 2.41
C LEU A 292 5.71 -11.02 3.28
N ILE A 293 5.42 -12.32 3.21
CA ILE A 293 6.23 -13.35 3.88
C ILE A 293 7.66 -13.38 3.30
N ARG A 294 7.81 -13.34 1.96
CA ARG A 294 9.12 -13.25 1.30
C ARG A 294 9.90 -11.99 1.71
N LEU A 295 9.20 -10.88 1.90
CA LEU A 295 9.77 -9.61 2.33
C LEU A 295 10.35 -9.75 3.75
N PHE A 296 9.61 -10.33 4.70
CA PHE A 296 10.14 -10.59 6.04
C PHE A 296 11.22 -11.68 6.08
N GLU A 297 11.21 -12.67 5.18
CA GLU A 297 12.32 -13.63 5.02
C GLU A 297 13.61 -12.97 4.50
N MET A 298 13.50 -11.99 3.60
CA MET A 298 14.63 -11.26 3.03
C MET A 298 15.18 -10.20 4.00
N CYS A 299 14.29 -9.35 4.51
CA CYS A 299 14.62 -8.19 5.33
C CYS A 299 14.76 -8.51 6.83
N GLY A 300 14.28 -9.66 7.29
CA GLY A 300 14.24 -10.08 8.69
C GLY A 300 12.92 -9.76 9.39
N PHE A 301 12.34 -10.77 10.05
CA PHE A 301 11.07 -10.64 10.79
C PHE A 301 11.18 -9.70 12.00
N PRO A 302 10.12 -8.93 12.33
CA PRO A 302 10.07 -8.12 13.56
C PRO A 302 10.29 -8.97 14.84
N PRO A 303 11.14 -8.54 15.78
CA PRO A 303 11.71 -7.20 15.92
C PRO A 303 13.16 -7.08 15.40
N ASN A 304 13.65 -8.04 14.62
CA ASN A 304 15.05 -8.05 14.15
C ASN A 304 15.37 -6.91 13.16
N ALA A 305 14.34 -6.29 12.59
CA ALA A 305 14.40 -5.02 11.87
C ALA A 305 13.20 -4.15 12.28
N ASN A 306 13.43 -2.83 12.35
CA ASN A 306 12.37 -1.84 12.46
C ASN A 306 11.71 -1.63 11.09
N TYR A 307 10.40 -1.39 11.06
CA TYR A 307 9.64 -1.20 9.82
C TYR A 307 8.76 0.04 9.84
N LEU A 308 8.70 0.73 8.71
CA LEU A 308 7.69 1.73 8.37
C LEU A 308 7.01 1.30 7.06
N PHE A 309 5.73 0.96 7.11
CA PHE A 309 4.94 0.76 5.89
C PHE A 309 4.19 2.04 5.53
N LEU A 310 4.15 2.37 4.23
CA LEU A 310 3.61 3.62 3.71
C LEU A 310 2.09 3.59 3.44
N GLY A 311 1.53 2.43 3.09
CA GLY A 311 0.09 2.28 2.85
C GLY A 311 -0.28 1.08 1.99
N ASP A 312 -1.54 1.04 1.56
CA ASP A 312 -2.13 0.14 0.57
C ASP A 312 -1.85 -1.34 0.86
N TYR A 313 -2.38 -1.78 1.98
CA TYR A 313 -2.26 -3.15 2.49
C TYR A 313 -3.27 -4.12 1.87
N VAL A 314 -4.41 -3.58 1.40
CA VAL A 314 -5.59 -4.33 0.99
C VAL A 314 -5.98 -4.08 -0.48
N ASP A 315 -7.06 -4.73 -0.92
CA ASP A 315 -7.55 -4.76 -2.31
C ASP A 315 -6.58 -5.40 -3.32
N ARG A 316 -7.06 -5.60 -4.56
CA ARG A 316 -6.37 -6.18 -5.73
C ARG A 316 -5.91 -7.64 -5.56
N GLY A 317 -5.11 -7.93 -4.54
CA GLY A 317 -4.57 -9.25 -4.24
C GLY A 317 -5.59 -10.22 -3.64
N LYS A 318 -5.07 -11.38 -3.21
CA LYS A 318 -5.87 -12.58 -2.95
C LYS A 318 -6.08 -12.89 -1.46
N GLN A 319 -5.33 -12.21 -0.60
CA GLN A 319 -5.20 -12.50 0.84
C GLN A 319 -5.05 -11.21 1.65
N SER A 320 -5.94 -10.24 1.40
CA SER A 320 -5.90 -8.93 2.07
C SER A 320 -6.12 -9.08 3.58
N LEU A 321 -6.99 -10.02 3.99
CA LEU A 321 -7.27 -10.29 5.40
C LEU A 321 -6.03 -10.80 6.14
N GLU A 322 -5.32 -11.81 5.63
CA GLU A 322 -4.08 -12.27 6.27
C GLU A 322 -3.00 -11.17 6.29
N THR A 323 -2.89 -10.39 5.21
CA THR A 323 -1.94 -9.27 5.10
C THR A 323 -2.15 -8.25 6.22
N ILE A 324 -3.34 -7.65 6.30
CA ILE A 324 -3.59 -6.60 7.30
C ILE A 324 -3.56 -7.15 8.73
N LEU A 325 -4.03 -8.39 8.96
CA LEU A 325 -4.00 -9.00 10.29
C LEU A 325 -2.57 -9.27 10.78
N LEU A 326 -1.64 -9.67 9.91
CA LEU A 326 -0.24 -9.84 10.31
C LEU A 326 0.43 -8.50 10.66
N LEU A 327 0.21 -7.46 9.85
CA LEU A 327 0.72 -6.11 10.11
C LEU A 327 0.16 -5.54 11.43
N PHE A 328 -1.14 -5.73 11.67
CA PHE A 328 -1.81 -5.35 12.92
C PHE A 328 -1.29 -6.12 14.13
N CYS A 329 -1.08 -7.43 14.04
CA CYS A 329 -0.50 -8.20 15.12
C CYS A 329 0.96 -7.78 15.44
N TYR A 330 1.77 -7.46 14.43
CA TYR A 330 3.10 -6.89 14.66
C TYR A 330 3.04 -5.48 15.26
N LYS A 331 2.06 -4.65 14.88
CA LYS A 331 1.86 -3.33 15.52
C LYS A 331 1.49 -3.46 17.00
N LEU A 332 0.69 -4.45 17.39
CA LEU A 332 0.38 -4.74 18.79
C LEU A 332 1.58 -5.27 19.57
N LYS A 333 2.38 -6.15 18.96
CA LYS A 333 3.51 -6.77 19.65
C LYS A 333 4.70 -5.83 19.82
N TYR A 334 4.99 -5.03 18.79
CA TYR A 334 6.17 -4.16 18.71
C TYR A 334 5.78 -2.70 18.36
N PRO A 335 4.98 -2.01 19.18
CA PRO A 335 4.40 -0.70 18.83
C PRO A 335 5.44 0.41 18.58
N GLU A 336 6.66 0.26 19.11
CA GLU A 336 7.78 1.21 18.98
C GLU A 336 8.86 0.76 17.97
N ASN A 337 8.65 -0.35 17.26
CA ASN A 337 9.55 -0.85 16.21
C ASN A 337 8.83 -1.10 14.87
N PHE A 338 7.50 -1.19 14.90
CA PHE A 338 6.66 -1.48 13.76
C PHE A 338 5.67 -0.34 13.54
N PHE A 339 5.75 0.32 12.40
CA PHE A 339 4.97 1.51 12.07
C PHE A 339 4.23 1.31 10.75
N ILE A 340 2.99 1.78 10.71
CA ILE A 340 2.08 1.67 9.57
C ILE A 340 1.42 3.04 9.37
N LEU A 341 1.51 3.57 8.15
CA LEU A 341 0.80 4.76 7.72
C LEU A 341 -0.53 4.38 7.05
N ARG A 342 -1.28 5.39 6.60
CA ARG A 342 -2.49 5.23 5.83
C ARG A 342 -2.18 5.36 4.33
N GLY A 343 -2.60 4.37 3.53
CA GLY A 343 -2.71 4.53 2.08
C GLY A 343 -4.12 4.97 1.66
N ASN A 344 -4.30 5.26 0.37
CA ASN A 344 -5.63 5.64 -0.16
C ASN A 344 -6.58 4.44 -0.23
N HIS A 345 -6.08 3.21 -0.28
CA HIS A 345 -6.90 2.01 -0.15
C HIS A 345 -7.41 1.78 1.28
N GLU A 346 -6.82 2.39 2.31
CA GLU A 346 -7.34 2.33 3.68
C GLU A 346 -8.50 3.34 3.92
N CYS A 347 -9.57 3.25 3.12
CA CYS A 347 -10.81 4.02 3.29
C CYS A 347 -12.08 3.24 2.89
N ALA A 348 -13.26 3.77 3.25
CA ALA A 348 -14.52 3.09 2.96
C ALA A 348 -14.81 2.99 1.45
N ASN A 349 -14.55 4.06 0.70
CA ASN A 349 -14.93 4.17 -0.72
C ASN A 349 -14.12 3.24 -1.63
N VAL A 350 -12.81 3.12 -1.40
CA VAL A 350 -11.91 2.33 -2.25
C VAL A 350 -12.05 0.83 -1.97
N THR A 351 -11.98 0.40 -0.69
CA THR A 351 -12.18 -1.01 -0.30
C THR A 351 -13.53 -1.59 -0.71
N ARG A 352 -14.54 -0.73 -0.89
CA ARG A 352 -15.88 -1.11 -1.35
C ARG A 352 -15.91 -1.60 -2.79
N VAL A 353 -14.90 -1.26 -3.60
CA VAL A 353 -14.81 -1.50 -5.04
C VAL A 353 -13.70 -2.48 -5.41
N TYR A 354 -12.50 -2.36 -4.84
CA TYR A 354 -11.31 -3.06 -5.36
C TYR A 354 -10.98 -4.41 -4.70
N GLY A 355 -11.86 -4.93 -3.84
CA GLY A 355 -11.91 -6.35 -3.47
C GLY A 355 -12.07 -6.64 -1.98
N PHE A 356 -11.58 -5.79 -1.08
CA PHE A 356 -11.50 -6.07 0.35
C PHE A 356 -12.87 -6.19 1.02
N TYR A 357 -13.85 -5.38 0.61
CA TYR A 357 -15.24 -5.52 1.04
C TYR A 357 -15.81 -6.90 0.71
N ASP A 358 -15.63 -7.38 -0.53
CA ASP A 358 -16.16 -8.68 -0.95
C ASP A 358 -15.32 -9.85 -0.41
N GLU A 359 -14.03 -9.66 -0.14
CA GLU A 359 -13.22 -10.61 0.63
C GLU A 359 -13.76 -10.76 2.06
N CYS A 360 -13.93 -9.65 2.79
CA CYS A 360 -14.52 -9.63 4.13
C CYS A 360 -15.92 -10.26 4.15
N LYS A 361 -16.79 -9.88 3.21
CA LYS A 361 -18.16 -10.40 3.09
C LYS A 361 -18.21 -11.90 2.75
N ARG A 362 -17.24 -12.42 2.00
CA ARG A 362 -17.15 -13.84 1.59
C ARG A 362 -16.50 -14.74 2.63
N ARG A 363 -15.49 -14.25 3.35
CA ARG A 363 -14.65 -15.04 4.28
C ARG A 363 -15.02 -14.84 5.76
N CYS A 364 -15.55 -13.66 6.10
CA CYS A 364 -15.94 -13.24 7.45
C CYS A 364 -17.41 -12.79 7.48
N ASN A 365 -17.68 -11.49 7.42
CA ASN A 365 -18.98 -10.85 7.19
C ASN A 365 -18.81 -9.32 7.01
N ILE A 366 -19.90 -8.61 6.73
CA ILE A 366 -19.89 -7.14 6.51
C ILE A 366 -19.59 -6.33 7.80
N LYS A 367 -19.88 -6.85 9.00
CA LYS A 367 -19.50 -6.17 10.25
C LYS A 367 -17.98 -6.11 10.41
N ILE A 368 -17.28 -7.20 10.05
CA ILE A 368 -15.80 -7.23 10.07
C ILE A 368 -15.20 -6.21 9.11
N TRP A 369 -15.75 -6.03 7.90
CA TRP A 369 -15.31 -4.94 7.01
C TRP A 369 -15.47 -3.56 7.68
N LYS A 370 -16.63 -3.27 8.30
CA LYS A 370 -16.82 -2.01 9.03
C LYS A 370 -15.78 -1.83 10.13
N THR A 371 -15.52 -2.86 10.93
CA THR A 371 -14.49 -2.83 11.98
C THR A 371 -13.07 -2.58 11.45
N PHE A 372 -12.75 -3.00 10.20
CA PHE A 372 -11.52 -2.57 9.54
C PHE A 372 -11.56 -1.09 9.14
N ILE A 373 -12.66 -0.57 8.59
CA ILE A 373 -12.80 0.88 8.29
C ILE A 373 -12.67 1.72 9.57
N ASP A 374 -13.32 1.31 10.65
CA ASP A 374 -13.23 1.93 11.98
C ASP A 374 -11.79 1.94 12.53
N THR A 375 -10.90 1.11 11.98
CA THR A 375 -9.47 1.01 12.32
C THR A 375 -8.59 1.78 11.35
N PHE A 376 -8.86 1.71 10.05
CA PHE A 376 -8.19 2.48 9.01
C PHE A 376 -8.34 3.99 9.22
N ASN A 377 -9.51 4.41 9.71
CA ASN A 377 -9.77 5.79 10.08
C ASN A 377 -8.88 6.31 11.23
N CYS A 378 -8.23 5.42 12.00
CA CYS A 378 -7.29 5.76 13.07
C CYS A 378 -5.81 5.82 12.64
N LEU A 379 -5.45 5.38 11.42
CA LEU A 379 -4.04 5.31 10.99
C LEU A 379 -3.34 6.69 10.99
N PRO A 380 -2.06 6.78 11.37
CA PRO A 380 -1.20 7.93 11.10
C PRO A 380 -1.07 8.19 9.58
N ILE A 381 -0.82 9.44 9.20
CA ILE A 381 -0.89 9.90 7.81
C ILE A 381 0.49 10.00 7.17
N ALA A 382 1.49 10.44 7.93
CA ALA A 382 2.86 10.60 7.47
C ALA A 382 3.87 10.25 8.59
N ALA A 383 5.14 10.13 8.24
CA ALA A 383 6.26 10.01 9.18
C ALA A 383 7.43 10.91 8.76
N ILE A 384 8.27 11.29 9.72
CA ILE A 384 9.60 11.85 9.51
C ILE A 384 10.60 10.81 10.04
N VAL A 385 11.54 10.39 9.20
CA VAL A 385 12.63 9.49 9.60
C VAL A 385 13.92 10.29 9.76
N ALA A 386 14.48 10.20 10.97
CA ALA A 386 15.73 10.80 11.42
C ALA A 386 15.85 12.29 11.03
N ASP A 387 14.76 13.04 11.23
CA ASP A 387 14.60 14.48 10.95
C ASP A 387 14.89 14.92 9.51
N LYS A 388 15.12 13.99 8.57
CA LYS A 388 15.59 14.28 7.20
C LYS A 388 14.82 13.64 6.06
N ILE A 389 14.04 12.58 6.31
CA ILE A 389 13.24 11.93 5.26
C ILE A 389 11.75 12.07 5.58
N PHE A 390 11.01 12.79 4.75
CA PHE A 390 9.55 12.89 4.85
C PHE A 390 8.89 11.70 4.14
N CYS A 391 8.06 10.94 4.85
CA CYS A 391 7.49 9.68 4.41
C CYS A 391 5.96 9.75 4.39
N VAL A 392 5.33 9.44 3.26
CA VAL A 392 3.87 9.54 3.07
C VAL A 392 3.41 8.55 1.99
N HIS A 393 2.11 8.27 1.84
CA HIS A 393 1.63 7.39 0.76
C HIS A 393 1.59 8.08 -0.60
N GLY A 394 0.75 9.11 -0.74
CA GLY A 394 0.59 9.89 -1.97
C GLY A 394 1.75 10.85 -2.16
N GLY A 395 1.69 12.03 -1.56
CA GLY A 395 2.71 13.04 -1.82
C GLY A 395 2.49 14.34 -1.08
N LEU A 396 2.74 15.46 -1.76
CA LEU A 396 2.65 16.80 -1.20
C LEU A 396 1.26 17.41 -1.47
N SER A 397 0.85 18.38 -0.66
CA SER A 397 -0.41 19.12 -0.84
C SER A 397 -0.13 20.61 -1.08
N PRO A 398 -0.92 21.31 -1.93
CA PRO A 398 -0.90 22.77 -1.96
C PRO A 398 -1.40 23.39 -0.64
N SER A 399 -2.05 22.59 0.22
CA SER A 399 -2.51 22.96 1.56
C SER A 399 -1.46 22.70 2.66
N LEU A 400 -0.30 22.10 2.36
CA LEU A 400 0.73 21.78 3.35
C LEU A 400 1.71 22.94 3.51
N SER A 401 1.57 23.69 4.60
CA SER A 401 2.40 24.84 4.94
C SER A 401 3.38 24.52 6.07
N HIS A 402 2.92 23.81 7.09
CA HIS A 402 3.68 23.39 8.27
C HIS A 402 3.41 21.91 8.61
N MET A 403 4.37 21.24 9.24
CA MET A 403 4.19 19.87 9.74
C MET A 403 3.06 19.75 10.78
N ASP A 404 2.74 20.85 11.48
CA ASP A 404 1.61 20.91 12.41
C ASP A 404 0.25 20.77 11.71
N ASP A 405 0.13 21.09 10.42
CA ASP A 405 -1.07 20.87 9.62
C ASP A 405 -1.41 19.37 9.58
N ILE A 406 -0.38 18.50 9.56
CA ILE A 406 -0.52 17.04 9.62
C ILE A 406 -0.75 16.57 11.06
N ARG A 407 -0.02 17.12 12.04
CA ARG A 407 -0.19 16.76 13.47
C ARG A 407 -1.61 17.05 13.98
N GLN A 408 -2.28 18.06 13.41
CA GLN A 408 -3.65 18.48 13.77
C GLN A 408 -4.76 17.71 13.03
N ILE A 409 -4.45 16.77 12.12
CA ILE A 409 -5.48 15.93 11.47
C ILE A 409 -6.18 15.07 12.52
N ALA A 410 -7.44 15.41 12.81
CA ALA A 410 -8.26 14.71 13.77
C ALA A 410 -8.48 13.25 13.34
N ARG A 411 -8.36 12.31 14.30
CA ARG A 411 -8.61 10.88 14.10
C ARG A 411 -9.53 10.36 15.22
N PRO A 412 -10.47 9.44 14.92
CA PRO A 412 -10.72 8.83 13.62
C PRO A 412 -11.38 9.76 12.59
N THR A 413 -10.95 9.67 11.33
CA THR A 413 -11.58 10.35 10.18
C THR A 413 -11.61 9.44 8.96
N ASP A 414 -12.61 9.58 8.07
CA ASP A 414 -12.52 9.01 6.71
C ASP A 414 -11.63 9.90 5.83
N VAL A 415 -11.33 9.47 4.61
CA VAL A 415 -10.59 10.27 3.62
C VAL A 415 -11.57 11.20 2.88
N PRO A 416 -11.39 12.53 2.90
CA PRO A 416 -12.25 13.46 2.16
C PRO A 416 -11.97 13.40 0.65
N ASP A 417 -12.90 13.92 -0.16
CA ASP A 417 -12.76 14.00 -1.62
C ASP A 417 -11.74 15.07 -2.09
N TYR A 418 -11.30 15.97 -1.19
CA TYR A 418 -10.36 17.07 -1.48
C TYR A 418 -9.63 17.57 -0.22
N GLY A 419 -8.57 18.37 -0.41
CA GLY A 419 -7.81 19.02 0.65
C GLY A 419 -6.70 18.14 1.25
N LEU A 420 -6.00 18.65 2.28
CA LEU A 420 -4.74 18.09 2.79
C LEU A 420 -4.72 16.56 2.93
N LEU A 421 -5.71 15.94 3.60
CA LEU A 421 -5.75 14.49 3.79
C LEU A 421 -6.07 13.71 2.50
N ASN A 422 -6.75 14.30 1.53
CA ASN A 422 -6.88 13.72 0.20
C ASN A 422 -5.52 13.74 -0.51
N ASP A 423 -4.87 14.91 -0.53
CA ASP A 423 -3.63 15.13 -1.27
C ASP A 423 -2.45 14.31 -0.76
N LEU A 424 -2.29 14.19 0.56
CA LEU A 424 -1.26 13.34 1.17
C LEU A 424 -1.41 11.85 0.77
N LEU A 425 -2.60 11.42 0.31
CA LEU A 425 -2.89 10.03 -0.06
C LEU A 425 -3.02 9.78 -1.58
N TRP A 426 -3.26 10.83 -2.38
CA TRP A 426 -3.59 10.70 -3.82
C TRP A 426 -2.74 11.54 -4.79
N SER A 427 -1.90 12.46 -4.30
CA SER A 427 -1.05 13.27 -5.18
C SER A 427 0.15 12.50 -5.73
N ASP A 428 0.57 12.82 -6.96
CA ASP A 428 1.73 12.20 -7.63
C ASP A 428 2.77 13.25 -8.08
N PRO A 429 4.08 12.94 -8.03
CA PRO A 429 5.10 13.74 -8.71
C PRO A 429 5.00 13.58 -10.23
N ALA A 430 5.20 14.67 -10.99
CA ALA A 430 5.22 14.63 -12.45
C ALA A 430 6.29 15.57 -13.04
N ASP A 431 6.73 15.26 -14.27
CA ASP A 431 7.65 16.12 -15.05
C ASP A 431 6.83 17.16 -15.83
N MET A 432 6.73 18.37 -15.27
CA MET A 432 5.80 19.43 -15.65
C MET A 432 6.40 20.81 -15.36
N ASP A 433 6.07 21.82 -16.16
CA ASP A 433 6.57 23.21 -16.00
C ASP A 433 5.83 23.96 -14.87
N GLN A 434 4.62 23.52 -14.54
CA GLN A 434 3.72 24.07 -13.54
C GLN A 434 4.07 23.55 -12.13
N ASP A 435 3.76 24.34 -11.09
CA ASP A 435 3.89 23.84 -9.70
C ASP A 435 2.86 22.72 -9.41
N TRP A 436 1.59 22.94 -9.80
CA TRP A 436 0.47 22.02 -9.54
C TRP A 436 -0.50 21.95 -10.74
N GLU A 437 -1.00 20.76 -11.04
CA GLU A 437 -2.09 20.52 -12.00
C GLU A 437 -3.03 19.41 -11.49
N SER A 438 -4.25 19.30 -12.03
CA SER A 438 -5.18 18.22 -11.65
C SER A 438 -4.67 16.85 -12.07
N ASN A 439 -4.65 15.86 -11.17
CA ASN A 439 -4.16 14.52 -11.48
C ASN A 439 -5.07 13.80 -12.51
N GLU A 440 -4.49 13.14 -13.52
CA GLU A 440 -5.24 12.34 -14.51
C GLU A 440 -6.06 11.20 -13.88
N ARG A 441 -5.71 10.76 -12.66
CA ARG A 441 -6.52 9.83 -11.84
C ARG A 441 -7.91 10.39 -11.49
N GLY A 442 -8.14 11.70 -11.61
CA GLY A 442 -9.40 12.36 -11.30
C GLY A 442 -9.61 12.69 -9.82
N VAL A 443 -8.54 12.66 -9.02
CA VAL A 443 -8.53 12.96 -7.58
C VAL A 443 -7.17 13.56 -7.20
N SER A 444 -7.16 14.61 -6.38
CA SER A 444 -5.97 15.43 -6.06
C SER A 444 -5.20 15.94 -7.30
N TYR A 445 -3.90 16.17 -7.13
CA TYR A 445 -3.02 16.95 -8.01
C TYR A 445 -1.76 16.18 -8.39
N CYS A 446 -1.20 16.52 -9.56
CA CYS A 446 0.20 16.29 -9.87
C CYS A 446 1.04 17.48 -9.37
N PHE A 447 2.28 17.22 -8.94
CA PHE A 447 3.21 18.27 -8.48
C PHE A 447 4.59 18.21 -9.15
N GLY A 448 5.09 19.39 -9.54
CA GLY A 448 6.33 19.54 -10.31
C GLY A 448 7.62 19.59 -9.47
N LYS A 449 8.76 19.58 -10.16
CA LYS A 449 10.13 19.67 -9.59
C LYS A 449 10.27 20.76 -8.52
N LYS A 450 9.72 21.95 -8.77
CA LYS A 450 9.87 23.11 -7.89
C LYS A 450 9.17 22.91 -6.54
N VAL A 451 7.97 22.32 -6.50
CA VAL A 451 7.25 22.04 -5.25
C VAL A 451 8.07 21.17 -4.31
N ILE A 452 8.75 20.15 -4.84
CA ILE A 452 9.61 19.25 -4.06
C ILE A 452 10.80 20.02 -3.48
N VAL A 453 11.47 20.84 -4.30
CA VAL A 453 12.62 21.66 -3.86
C VAL A 453 12.20 22.68 -2.79
N ASP A 454 11.10 23.41 -3.01
CA ASP A 454 10.56 24.40 -2.08
C ASP A 454 10.11 23.76 -0.76
N PHE A 455 9.56 22.54 -0.79
CA PHE A 455 9.14 21.79 0.40
C PHE A 455 10.34 21.33 1.23
N LEU A 456 11.31 20.66 0.59
CA LEU A 456 12.52 20.17 1.27
C LEU A 456 13.31 21.31 1.91
N ALA A 457 13.52 22.41 1.18
CA ALA A 457 14.24 23.58 1.67
C ALA A 457 13.51 24.33 2.80
N ARG A 458 12.16 24.31 2.83
CA ARG A 458 11.36 24.94 3.88
C ARG A 458 11.39 24.18 5.20
N HIS A 459 11.55 22.86 5.15
CA HIS A 459 11.47 21.97 6.31
C HIS A 459 12.80 21.33 6.73
N ASP A 460 13.90 21.70 6.07
CA ASP A 460 15.25 21.13 6.25
C ASP A 460 15.27 19.59 6.07
N PHE A 461 14.54 19.08 5.07
CA PHE A 461 14.55 17.68 4.69
C PHE A 461 15.47 17.43 3.48
N ASP A 462 16.05 16.24 3.40
CA ASP A 462 16.92 15.81 2.31
C ASP A 462 16.17 15.00 1.23
N LEU A 463 15.05 14.33 1.60
CA LEU A 463 14.35 13.36 0.75
C LEU A 463 12.85 13.26 1.06
N VAL A 464 12.01 13.14 0.03
CA VAL A 464 10.64 12.61 0.13
C VAL A 464 10.61 11.13 -0.24
N CYS A 465 10.00 10.26 0.57
CA CYS A 465 9.80 8.84 0.29
C CYS A 465 8.30 8.50 0.21
N ARG A 466 7.84 7.90 -0.89
CA ARG A 466 6.39 7.73 -1.15
C ARG A 466 5.94 6.41 -1.80
N ALA A 467 4.66 6.10 -1.58
CA ALA A 467 3.86 4.95 -2.05
C ALA A 467 3.39 4.95 -3.53
N HIS A 468 2.23 4.31 -3.76
CA HIS A 468 1.13 4.73 -4.66
C HIS A 468 1.36 4.71 -6.19
N MET A 469 2.58 4.48 -6.66
CA MET A 469 2.88 4.21 -8.08
C MET A 469 3.70 2.94 -8.24
N VAL A 470 3.22 2.03 -9.09
CA VAL A 470 3.98 0.88 -9.57
C VAL A 470 5.12 1.38 -10.46
N VAL A 471 6.34 0.93 -10.17
CA VAL A 471 7.58 1.29 -10.86
C VAL A 471 8.41 0.03 -11.14
N GLU A 472 9.12 -0.01 -12.26
CA GLU A 472 9.66 -1.25 -12.86
C GLU A 472 10.58 -2.04 -11.91
N ASP A 473 11.57 -1.39 -11.32
CA ASP A 473 12.52 -1.98 -10.35
C ASP A 473 11.98 -2.03 -8.91
N GLY A 474 10.71 -1.69 -8.69
CA GLY A 474 10.11 -1.58 -7.35
C GLY A 474 10.54 -0.32 -6.57
N TYR A 475 11.47 0.47 -7.08
CA TYR A 475 11.75 1.83 -6.61
C TYR A 475 12.13 2.72 -7.79
N GLU A 476 11.88 4.02 -7.67
CA GLU A 476 12.29 5.01 -8.66
C GLU A 476 12.67 6.33 -7.99
N PHE A 477 13.80 6.92 -8.40
CA PHE A 477 14.20 8.26 -7.95
C PHE A 477 13.72 9.32 -8.93
N PHE A 478 12.92 10.27 -8.45
CA PHE A 478 12.50 11.45 -9.18
C PHE A 478 13.39 12.66 -8.83
N ASN A 479 13.48 13.62 -9.75
CA ASN A 479 14.04 14.96 -9.53
C ASN A 479 15.40 14.98 -8.78
N ASP A 480 16.50 14.63 -9.46
CA ASP A 480 17.86 14.63 -8.90
C ASP A 480 18.05 13.82 -7.59
N ARG A 481 17.16 12.83 -7.35
CA ARG A 481 17.03 11.99 -6.14
C ARG A 481 16.42 12.68 -4.92
N LEU A 482 15.76 13.82 -5.09
CA LEU A 482 15.05 14.54 -4.03
C LEU A 482 13.71 13.89 -3.62
N LEU A 483 13.17 13.00 -4.47
CA LEU A 483 12.04 12.14 -4.14
C LEU A 483 12.34 10.70 -4.57
N VAL A 484 11.85 9.72 -3.80
CA VAL A 484 11.85 8.30 -4.16
C VAL A 484 10.46 7.69 -4.01
N THR A 485 10.00 7.03 -5.07
CA THR A 485 8.85 6.11 -5.04
C THR A 485 9.35 4.73 -4.63
N VAL A 486 8.65 4.05 -3.73
CA VAL A 486 8.95 2.67 -3.30
C VAL A 486 7.68 1.85 -3.39
N PHE A 487 7.71 0.73 -4.12
CA PHE A 487 6.55 -0.13 -4.35
C PHE A 487 6.93 -1.57 -4.02
N SER A 488 6.18 -2.26 -3.15
CA SER A 488 6.63 -3.53 -2.54
C SER A 488 5.87 -4.78 -2.99
N ALA A 489 4.90 -4.63 -3.91
CA ALA A 489 4.11 -5.71 -4.50
C ALA A 489 4.67 -6.13 -5.89
N PRO A 490 5.45 -7.22 -5.99
CA PRO A 490 6.06 -7.65 -7.26
C PRO A 490 5.03 -8.31 -8.20
N ASN A 491 5.16 -8.06 -9.50
CA ASN A 491 4.17 -8.34 -10.55
C ASN A 491 2.75 -7.93 -10.13
N TYR A 492 2.57 -6.62 -9.93
CA TYR A 492 1.32 -6.02 -9.51
C TYR A 492 0.18 -6.43 -10.42
N CYS A 493 -0.97 -6.75 -9.81
CA CYS A 493 -2.16 -7.34 -10.46
C CYS A 493 -1.93 -8.63 -11.29
N GLY A 494 -0.68 -9.10 -11.46
CA GLY A 494 -0.31 -10.12 -12.45
C GLY A 494 -0.17 -9.59 -13.88
N GLU A 495 0.00 -8.28 -14.05
CA GLU A 495 -0.01 -7.59 -15.36
C GLU A 495 1.22 -6.73 -15.65
N PHE A 496 1.94 -6.26 -14.62
CA PHE A 496 3.01 -5.26 -14.76
C PHE A 496 4.43 -5.84 -14.78
N ASP A 497 4.63 -7.10 -14.36
CA ASP A 497 5.94 -7.79 -14.24
C ASP A 497 7.04 -7.04 -13.45
N ASN A 498 6.66 -5.98 -12.72
CA ASN A 498 7.54 -5.17 -11.88
C ASN A 498 8.16 -5.97 -10.72
N TRP A 499 9.28 -5.47 -10.19
CA TRP A 499 9.84 -5.94 -8.93
C TRP A 499 9.16 -5.21 -7.77
N GLY A 500 9.33 -5.74 -6.55
CA GLY A 500 9.05 -5.01 -5.32
C GLY A 500 10.37 -4.57 -4.67
N ALA A 501 10.43 -3.41 -4.04
CA ALA A 501 11.59 -2.98 -3.27
C ALA A 501 11.26 -2.71 -1.79
N VAL A 502 12.29 -2.68 -0.96
CA VAL A 502 12.27 -2.15 0.41
C VAL A 502 13.46 -1.22 0.55
N MET A 503 13.24 0.01 1.04
CA MET A 503 14.32 0.96 1.30
C MET A 503 14.83 0.81 2.74
N SER A 504 16.03 0.25 2.91
CA SER A 504 16.75 0.24 4.17
C SER A 504 17.45 1.59 4.41
N VAL A 505 16.96 2.35 5.39
CA VAL A 505 17.60 3.54 5.95
C VAL A 505 18.45 3.11 7.14
N SER A 506 19.76 3.33 7.05
CA SER A 506 20.74 2.97 8.09
C SER A 506 21.03 4.15 9.05
N SER A 507 21.68 3.89 10.18
CA SER A 507 21.93 4.89 11.24
C SER A 507 22.83 6.06 10.83
N ASN A 508 23.53 5.98 9.69
CA ASN A 508 24.28 7.08 9.07
C ASN A 508 23.55 7.67 7.85
N LEU A 509 22.23 7.47 7.77
CA LEU A 509 21.31 7.94 6.72
C LEU A 509 21.61 7.43 5.30
N LEU A 510 22.47 6.42 5.15
CA LEU A 510 22.66 5.76 3.86
C LEU A 510 21.43 4.93 3.53
N CYS A 511 20.68 5.37 2.53
CA CYS A 511 19.57 4.64 1.91
C CYS A 511 20.11 3.55 0.96
N SER A 512 19.50 2.36 1.04
CA SER A 512 19.84 1.19 0.22
C SER A 512 18.57 0.38 -0.09
N PHE A 513 18.57 -0.41 -1.16
CA PHE A 513 17.34 -1.08 -1.64
C PHE A 513 17.52 -2.60 -1.70
N GLU A 514 16.59 -3.34 -1.08
CA GLU A 514 16.48 -4.80 -1.16
C GLU A 514 15.32 -5.17 -2.10
N LEU A 515 15.59 -5.96 -3.14
CA LEU A 515 14.66 -6.12 -4.27
C LEU A 515 14.06 -7.54 -4.35
N LEU A 516 12.73 -7.62 -4.25
CA LEU A 516 11.93 -8.81 -4.51
C LEU A 516 11.62 -8.93 -6.01
N LYS A 517 12.29 -9.88 -6.68
CA LYS A 517 11.92 -10.28 -8.05
C LYS A 517 10.46 -10.78 -8.14
N PRO A 518 9.75 -10.54 -9.25
CA PRO A 518 8.51 -11.25 -9.54
C PRO A 518 8.74 -12.77 -9.60
N LEU A 519 7.79 -13.54 -9.10
CA LEU A 519 7.81 -15.02 -9.15
C LEU A 519 6.49 -15.52 -9.73
N ASP A 520 6.57 -16.47 -10.67
CA ASP A 520 5.38 -17.15 -11.16
C ASP A 520 4.72 -18.02 -10.08
N SER A 521 3.49 -18.47 -10.34
CA SER A 521 2.68 -19.28 -9.41
C SER A 521 3.23 -20.69 -9.11
N SER A 522 4.34 -21.11 -9.71
CA SER A 522 5.10 -22.34 -9.41
C SER A 522 6.36 -21.99 -8.61
N ALA A 523 7.13 -20.99 -9.06
CA ALA A 523 8.32 -20.49 -8.37
C ALA A 523 7.98 -19.99 -6.95
N LEU A 524 6.91 -19.21 -6.80
CA LEU A 524 6.38 -18.76 -5.50
C LEU A 524 6.00 -19.94 -4.60
N LYS A 525 5.38 -20.99 -5.16
CA LYS A 525 5.03 -22.20 -4.40
C LYS A 525 6.27 -22.97 -3.93
N SER A 526 7.30 -23.03 -4.76
CA SER A 526 8.58 -23.67 -4.42
C SER A 526 9.30 -22.91 -3.31
N HIS A 527 9.35 -21.57 -3.41
CA HIS A 527 9.94 -20.69 -2.40
C HIS A 527 9.24 -20.82 -1.04
N ILE A 528 7.91 -20.66 -1.00
CA ILE A 528 7.12 -20.78 0.25
C ILE A 528 7.26 -22.18 0.88
N LYS A 529 7.34 -23.24 0.07
CA LYS A 529 7.62 -24.62 0.55
C LYS A 529 9.02 -24.74 1.17
N LYS A 530 10.03 -24.06 0.61
CA LYS A 530 11.40 -24.01 1.15
C LYS A 530 11.44 -23.25 2.48
N GLY A 531 10.83 -22.06 2.54
CA GLY A 531 10.70 -21.25 3.76
C GLY A 531 10.03 -22.00 4.91
N ARG A 532 8.88 -22.63 4.63
CA ARG A 532 8.18 -23.49 5.60
C ARG A 532 9.06 -24.59 6.16
N ASN A 533 9.81 -25.28 5.30
CA ASN A 533 10.70 -26.37 5.74
C ASN A 533 11.87 -25.82 6.57
N ALA A 534 12.42 -24.64 6.25
CA ALA A 534 13.44 -23.98 7.06
C ALA A 534 12.92 -23.60 8.45
N ARG A 535 11.73 -22.96 8.52
CA ARG A 535 11.06 -22.63 9.80
C ARG A 535 10.76 -23.87 10.63
N GLN A 536 10.29 -24.97 10.02
CA GLN A 536 10.07 -26.22 10.75
C GLN A 536 11.37 -26.81 11.30
N ASN A 537 12.47 -26.75 10.53
CA ASN A 537 13.77 -27.21 11.01
C ASN A 537 14.27 -26.36 12.19
N MET A 538 14.07 -25.04 12.18
CA MET A 538 14.41 -24.17 13.31
C MET A 538 13.55 -24.46 14.55
N LEU A 539 12.24 -24.63 14.39
CA LEU A 539 11.31 -24.97 15.49
C LEU A 539 11.58 -26.36 16.09
N ASN A 540 12.08 -27.31 15.28
CA ASN A 540 12.51 -28.63 15.72
C ASN A 540 13.99 -28.66 16.15
N SER A 541 14.70 -27.53 16.07
CA SER A 541 16.06 -27.33 16.57
C SER A 541 16.15 -27.62 18.07
N PRO A 542 16.95 -28.56 18.62
CA PRO A 542 17.29 -28.49 20.04
C PRO A 542 17.91 -27.12 20.36
N PRO A 543 17.52 -26.45 21.46
CA PRO A 543 18.13 -25.17 21.82
C PRO A 543 19.64 -25.36 21.97
N ALA A 544 20.42 -24.47 21.35
CA ALA A 544 21.86 -24.59 21.33
C ALA A 544 22.40 -24.66 22.76
N GLN A 545 23.07 -25.78 23.09
CA GLN A 545 23.71 -25.94 24.39
C GLN A 545 24.90 -24.97 24.47
N VAL A 546 24.65 -23.80 25.05
CA VAL A 546 25.71 -22.90 25.52
C VAL A 546 26.40 -23.62 26.68
N SER A 547 27.40 -24.42 26.36
CA SER A 547 28.33 -24.95 27.34
C SER A 547 29.05 -23.77 27.98
N ALA A 548 28.76 -23.53 29.26
CA ALA A 548 29.45 -22.50 30.03
C ALA A 548 30.94 -22.86 30.07
N GLN A 549 31.75 -22.12 29.30
CA GLN A 549 33.20 -22.20 29.42
C GLN A 549 33.59 -21.59 30.76
N SER A 550 33.95 -22.45 31.70
CA SER A 550 34.52 -22.06 32.99
C SER A 550 35.81 -21.26 32.76
N PHE A 551 35.86 -20.06 33.34
CA PHE A 551 37.07 -19.28 33.55
C PHE A 551 37.47 -19.38 35.04
#